data_AF-A0A6L4YDA6-F1
#
_entry.id   AF-A0A6L4YDA6-F1
#
_cell.length_a   1.000
_cell.length_b   1.000
_cell.length_c   1.000
_cell.angle_alpha   90.00
_cell.angle_beta   90.00
_cell.angle_gamma   90.00
#
_symmetry.space_group_name_H-M   'P 1'
#
loop_
_entity.id
_entity.type
_entity.pdbx_description
1 polymer ?
#
loop_
_entity_poly.entity_id
_entity_poly.type
_entity_poly.pdbx_seq_one_letter_code
_entity_poly.pdbx_strand_id
1 'polypeptide(L)'
;LSGSNGGNVENLTLTGSSAIDGTGNSLVNTITGNSGNNILDGGAGKDTLKGGAGNDTYIVDLIKSGTQAVLEDSITEGATEGTSDTLQLRTATDLALTVATTLTLTCRPTF
;
A
#
# COMPACT_ATOMS: atom_id res chain seq x y z
N LEU A 1 30.06 -5.31 -12.38
CA LEU A 1 29.18 -4.39 -13.12
C LEU A 1 27.87 -4.31 -12.33
N SER A 2 27.65 -3.20 -11.62
CA SER A 2 26.42 -2.96 -10.85
C SER A 2 25.42 -2.26 -11.78
N GLY A 3 24.42 -3.00 -12.24
CA GLY A 3 23.31 -2.48 -13.03
C GLY A 3 22.03 -2.97 -12.40
N SER A 4 21.44 -2.14 -11.54
CA SER A 4 20.09 -2.35 -11.02
C SER A 4 19.13 -2.35 -12.21
N ASN A 5 18.42 -3.46 -12.44
CA ASN A 5 17.33 -3.54 -13.41
C ASN A 5 16.12 -2.76 -12.86
N GLY A 6 16.16 -1.43 -13.00
CA GLY A 6 15.05 -0.53 -12.70
C GLY A 6 13.93 -0.67 -13.73
N GLY A 7 13.03 -1.65 -13.51
CA GLY A 7 11.75 -1.72 -14.19
C GLY A 7 10.81 -0.64 -13.65
N ASN A 8 10.99 0.59 -14.12
CA ASN A 8 10.40 1.85 -13.65
C ASN A 8 8.95 1.75 -13.14
N VAL A 9 8.76 1.68 -11.82
CA VAL A 9 7.55 2.18 -11.15
C VAL A 9 7.92 2.73 -9.76
N GLU A 10 8.97 3.52 -9.64
CA GLU A 10 9.29 4.13 -8.34
C GLU A 10 8.20 5.12 -7.91
N ASN A 11 7.47 5.70 -8.88
CA ASN A 11 6.31 6.56 -8.66
C ASN A 11 5.21 6.26 -9.69
N LEU A 12 4.03 5.83 -9.23
CA LEU A 12 2.82 5.64 -10.02
C LEU A 12 1.74 6.62 -9.57
N THR A 13 1.10 7.30 -10.51
CA THR A 13 -0.05 8.17 -10.24
C THR A 13 -1.17 7.85 -11.20
N LEU A 14 -2.31 7.40 -10.67
CA LEU A 14 -3.52 7.15 -11.42
C LEU A 14 -4.27 8.47 -11.61
N THR A 15 -4.88 8.65 -12.77
CA THR A 15 -5.61 9.89 -13.11
C THR A 15 -7.02 9.57 -13.57
N GLY A 16 -7.88 10.60 -13.60
CA GLY A 16 -9.30 10.44 -13.92
C GLY A 16 -10.12 9.99 -12.71
N SER A 17 -11.33 9.51 -12.97
CA SER A 17 -12.32 9.15 -11.93
C SER A 17 -12.85 7.73 -12.06
N SER A 18 -12.36 6.98 -13.04
CA SER A 18 -12.68 5.56 -13.18
C SER A 18 -11.91 4.75 -12.15
N ALA A 19 -12.46 3.60 -11.77
CA ALA A 19 -11.70 2.59 -11.03
C ALA A 19 -10.51 2.13 -11.88
N ILE A 20 -9.30 2.48 -11.44
CA ILE A 20 -8.05 2.07 -12.07
C ILE A 20 -7.21 1.45 -10.96
N ASP A 21 -6.62 0.30 -11.22
CA ASP A 21 -5.78 -0.38 -10.25
C ASP A 21 -4.31 -0.02 -10.47
N GLY A 22 -3.55 0.04 -9.38
CA GLY A 22 -2.12 0.35 -9.37
C GLY A 22 -1.32 -0.84 -8.84
N THR A 23 -0.32 -1.28 -9.59
CA THR A 23 0.60 -2.34 -9.17
C THR A 23 2.04 -1.86 -9.32
N GLY A 24 2.82 -1.98 -8.24
CA GLY A 24 4.25 -1.69 -8.21
C GLY A 24 5.11 -2.86 -8.68
N ASN A 25 6.37 -2.87 -8.26
CA ASN A 25 7.38 -3.85 -8.65
C ASN A 25 8.05 -4.44 -7.40
N SER A 26 9.33 -4.84 -7.49
CA SER A 26 10.08 -5.41 -6.35
C SER A 26 11.00 -4.39 -5.65
N LEU A 27 10.90 -3.11 -6.01
CA LEU A 27 11.65 -1.99 -5.44
C LEU A 27 10.72 -1.17 -4.55
N VAL A 28 11.21 -0.06 -4.00
CA VAL A 28 10.38 0.88 -3.24
C VAL A 28 9.53 1.70 -4.20
N ASN A 29 8.21 1.58 -4.10
CA ASN A 29 7.23 2.24 -4.95
C ASN A 29 6.38 3.24 -4.14
N THR A 30 6.10 4.39 -4.74
CA THR A 30 5.04 5.30 -4.29
C THR A 30 3.88 5.22 -5.27
N ILE A 31 2.71 4.75 -4.82
CA ILE A 31 1.52 4.59 -5.66
C ILE A 31 0.43 5.51 -5.15
N THR A 32 -0.02 6.42 -6.00
CA THR A 32 -1.14 7.32 -5.75
C THR A 32 -2.31 6.97 -6.67
N GLY A 33 -3.46 6.65 -6.08
CA GLY A 33 -4.73 6.43 -6.74
C GLY A 33 -5.39 7.73 -7.21
N ASN A 34 -6.62 7.61 -7.69
CA ASN A 34 -7.40 8.68 -8.29
C ASN A 34 -8.68 8.95 -7.47
N SER A 35 -9.76 9.38 -8.11
CA SER A 35 -11.05 9.62 -7.41
C SER A 35 -12.05 8.47 -7.52
N GLY A 36 -11.66 7.37 -8.16
CA GLY A 36 -12.44 6.14 -8.24
C GLY A 36 -11.93 5.12 -7.22
N ASN A 37 -12.69 4.06 -7.02
CA ASN A 37 -12.28 2.96 -6.14
C ASN A 37 -11.10 2.21 -6.78
N ASN A 38 -9.94 2.22 -6.16
CA ASN A 38 -8.72 1.62 -6.69
C ASN A 38 -8.31 0.41 -5.85
N ILE A 39 -7.71 -0.59 -6.51
CA ILE A 39 -6.90 -1.60 -5.84
C ILE A 39 -5.44 -1.21 -6.00
N LEU A 40 -4.75 -0.97 -4.89
CA LEU A 40 -3.34 -0.57 -4.87
C LEU A 40 -2.48 -1.68 -4.23
N ASP A 41 -1.53 -2.19 -5.00
CA ASP A 41 -0.57 -3.23 -4.58
C ASP A 41 0.85 -2.71 -4.83
N GLY A 42 1.61 -2.50 -3.76
CA GLY A 42 3.01 -2.07 -3.85
C GLY A 42 3.91 -3.09 -4.54
N GLY A 43 3.55 -4.37 -4.47
CA GLY A 43 4.45 -5.46 -4.79
C GLY A 43 5.37 -5.75 -3.60
N ALA A 44 6.62 -6.10 -3.87
CA ALA A 44 7.58 -6.37 -2.81
C ALA A 44 8.45 -5.13 -2.58
N GLY A 45 8.84 -4.86 -1.34
CA GLY A 45 9.56 -3.63 -1.03
C GLY A 45 8.87 -2.92 0.13
N LYS A 46 9.31 -1.70 0.44
CA LYS A 46 8.68 -0.87 1.46
C LYS A 46 7.93 0.25 0.77
N ASP A 47 6.65 0.05 0.53
CA ASP A 47 5.91 0.92 -0.37
C ASP A 47 5.12 2.00 0.36
N THR A 48 4.74 3.03 -0.38
CA THR A 48 3.82 4.08 0.05
C THR A 48 2.60 4.07 -0.84
N LEU A 49 1.45 3.69 -0.28
CA LEU A 49 0.18 3.64 -1.00
C LEU A 49 -0.72 4.80 -0.54
N LYS A 50 -1.31 5.51 -1.50
CA LYS A 50 -2.28 6.57 -1.27
C LYS A 50 -3.48 6.33 -2.19
N GLY A 51 -4.67 6.09 -1.68
CA GLY A 51 -5.87 5.82 -2.48
C GLY A 51 -6.44 7.06 -3.13
N GLY A 52 -6.56 8.14 -2.34
CA GLY A 52 -7.26 9.34 -2.81
C GLY A 52 -8.76 9.21 -2.54
N ALA A 53 -9.59 9.80 -3.38
CA ALA A 53 -11.03 9.74 -3.12
C ALA A 53 -11.60 8.41 -3.63
N GLY A 54 -12.59 7.87 -2.93
CA GLY A 54 -13.19 6.59 -3.30
C GLY A 54 -13.26 5.68 -2.09
N ASN A 55 -13.55 4.42 -2.34
CA ASN A 55 -13.40 3.36 -1.35
C ASN A 55 -12.35 2.41 -1.89
N ASP A 56 -11.13 2.52 -1.37
CA ASP A 56 -9.96 1.87 -1.94
C ASP A 56 -9.64 0.55 -1.23
N THR A 57 -8.87 -0.30 -1.91
CA THR A 57 -8.32 -1.53 -1.33
C THR A 57 -6.80 -1.51 -1.42
N TYR A 58 -6.15 -1.51 -0.26
CA TYR A 58 -4.70 -1.59 -0.15
C TYR A 58 -4.29 -3.04 0.08
N ILE A 59 -3.43 -3.57 -0.79
CA ILE A 59 -2.76 -4.85 -0.58
C ILE A 59 -1.40 -4.51 0.01
N VAL A 60 -1.19 -4.88 1.28
CA VAL A 60 0.05 -4.59 2.00
C VAL A 60 0.71 -5.87 2.48
N ASP A 61 2.02 -5.90 2.36
CA ASP A 61 2.82 -7.03 2.79
C ASP A 61 3.15 -7.00 4.28
N LEU A 62 3.11 -8.18 4.88
CA LEU A 62 3.53 -8.43 6.24
C LEU A 62 4.89 -9.13 6.23
N ILE A 63 5.84 -8.57 6.96
CA ILE A 63 7.14 -9.15 7.23
C ILE A 63 7.28 -9.58 8.68
N LYS A 64 8.16 -10.55 8.92
CA LYS A 64 8.48 -11.00 10.26
C LYS A 64 9.50 -10.06 10.90
N SER A 65 9.11 -9.41 11.99
CA SER A 65 10.01 -8.65 12.86
C SER A 65 10.09 -9.33 14.23
N GLY A 66 11.13 -10.15 14.41
CA GLY A 66 11.29 -10.99 15.61
C GLY A 66 10.19 -12.05 15.70
N THR A 67 9.36 -11.96 16.74
CA THR A 67 8.20 -12.86 16.97
C THR A 67 6.87 -12.27 16.46
N GLN A 68 6.88 -11.08 15.86
CA GLN A 68 5.69 -10.38 15.42
C GLN A 68 5.67 -10.26 13.90
N ALA A 69 4.47 -10.28 13.32
CA ALA A 69 4.25 -9.78 11.96
C ALA A 69 4.11 -8.25 12.03
N VAL A 70 4.73 -7.54 11.11
CA VAL A 70 4.60 -6.07 10.97
C VAL A 70 4.33 -5.74 9.52
N LEU A 71 3.63 -4.63 9.29
CA LEU A 71 3.47 -4.10 7.94
C LEU A 71 4.83 -3.68 7.39
N GLU A 72 5.11 -4.09 6.16
CA GLU A 72 6.25 -3.58 5.40
C GLU A 72 5.93 -2.23 4.78
N ASP A 73 4.67 -2.05 4.37
CA ASP A 73 4.19 -0.89 3.64
C ASP A 73 3.55 0.17 4.52
N SER A 74 3.49 1.38 3.97
CA SER A 74 2.80 2.53 4.56
C SER A 74 1.62 2.95 3.71
N ILE A 75 0.54 3.36 4.37
CA ILE A 75 -0.66 3.92 3.72
C ILE A 75 -0.83 5.35 4.18
N THR A 76 -1.07 6.27 3.25
CA THR A 76 -1.29 7.69 3.54
C THR A 76 -2.59 8.18 2.92
N GLU A 77 -3.59 8.42 3.78
CA GLU A 77 -4.90 8.96 3.37
C GLU A 77 -5.12 10.40 3.84
N GLY A 78 -5.80 11.18 2.99
CA GLY A 78 -6.35 12.47 3.38
C GLY A 78 -7.58 12.33 4.27
N ALA A 79 -7.77 13.25 5.22
CA ALA A 79 -8.91 13.20 6.16
C ALA A 79 -10.30 13.28 5.52
N THR A 80 -10.38 13.66 4.24
CA THR A 80 -11.62 13.79 3.45
C THR A 80 -11.59 12.96 2.18
N GLU A 81 -10.58 12.12 2.02
CA GLU A 81 -10.36 11.26 0.87
C GLU A 81 -11.06 9.92 1.20
N GLY A 82 -12.27 9.71 0.66
CA GLY A 82 -13.04 8.48 0.83
C GLY A 82 -14.00 8.39 2.03
N THR A 83 -14.86 7.36 2.03
CA THR A 83 -15.82 7.10 3.14
C THR A 83 -15.54 5.80 3.88
N SER A 84 -14.96 4.81 3.20
CA SER A 84 -14.59 3.53 3.78
C SER A 84 -13.59 2.81 2.89
N ASP A 85 -12.39 2.56 3.41
CA ASP A 85 -11.36 1.79 2.71
C ASP A 85 -11.19 0.39 3.29
N THR A 86 -10.52 -0.47 2.53
CA THR A 86 -10.22 -1.85 2.88
C THR A 86 -8.72 -2.07 2.92
N LEU A 87 -8.23 -2.72 3.99
CA LEU A 87 -6.86 -3.24 4.05
C LEU A 87 -6.86 -4.75 3.87
N GLN A 88 -6.14 -5.22 2.86
CA GLN A 88 -5.86 -6.63 2.64
C GLN A 88 -4.40 -6.92 3.01
N LEU A 89 -4.22 -7.80 3.98
CA LEU A 89 -2.90 -8.21 4.46
C LEU A 89 -2.43 -9.42 3.67
N ARG A 90 -1.28 -9.31 3.00
CA ARG A 90 -0.59 -10.41 2.33
C ARG A 90 0.60 -10.83 3.19
N THR A 91 0.75 -12.14 3.40
CA THR A 91 1.84 -12.70 4.21
C THR A 91 2.79 -13.48 3.32
N ALA A 92 4.09 -13.42 3.61
CA ALA A 92 5.01 -14.41 3.06
C ALA A 92 4.59 -15.82 3.50
N THR A 93 4.91 -16.83 2.68
CA THR A 93 4.45 -18.22 2.85
C THR A 93 4.87 -18.89 4.17
N ASP A 94 5.79 -18.27 4.91
CA ASP A 94 6.35 -18.74 6.19
C ASP A 94 5.90 -17.92 7.41
N LEU A 95 5.07 -16.88 7.22
CA LEU A 95 4.46 -16.15 8.33
C LEU A 95 3.19 -16.88 8.82
N ALA A 96 3.35 -17.79 9.77
CA ALA A 96 2.23 -18.27 10.57
C ALA A 96 1.80 -17.14 11.53
N LEU A 97 0.70 -16.45 11.22
CA LEU A 97 0.11 -15.40 12.05
C LEU A 97 -0.38 -15.99 13.38
N THR A 98 0.53 -16.09 14.34
CA THR A 98 0.29 -16.72 15.66
C THR A 98 0.03 -15.70 16.75
N VAL A 99 0.16 -14.41 16.44
CA VAL A 99 -0.12 -13.27 17.33
C VAL A 99 -0.83 -12.19 16.53
N ALA A 100 -1.93 -11.65 17.08
CA ALA A 100 -2.66 -10.54 16.46
C ALA A 100 -1.79 -9.28 16.42
N THR A 101 -1.75 -8.60 15.27
CA THR A 101 -0.99 -7.36 15.06
C THR A 101 -1.91 -6.15 15.21
N THR A 102 -1.48 -5.11 15.91
CA THR A 102 -2.20 -3.83 15.95
C THR A 102 -1.94 -3.05 14.67
N LEU A 103 -2.96 -2.89 13.85
CA LEU A 103 -2.95 -2.03 12.67
C LEU A 103 -3.15 -0.56 13.09
N THR A 104 -2.18 0.30 12.81
CA THR A 104 -2.32 1.74 13.04
C THR A 104 -2.44 2.45 11.69
N LEU A 105 -3.64 2.92 11.36
CA LEU A 105 -3.90 3.78 10.20
C LEU A 105 -3.79 5.24 10.66
N THR A 106 -2.83 5.99 10.11
CA THR A 106 -2.67 7.41 10.44
C THR A 106 -3.42 8.27 9.43
N CYS A 107 -4.56 8.83 9.84
CA CYS A 107 -5.18 9.95 9.12
C CYS A 107 -4.35 11.22 9.38
N ARG A 108 -4.05 12.00 8.33
CA ARG A 108 -3.40 13.30 8.49
C ARG A 108 -4.41 14.31 9.06
N PRO A 109 -4.21 14.86 10.26
CA PRO A 109 -5.15 15.82 10.84
C PRO A 109 -5.24 17.08 9.96
N THR A 110 -6.45 17.45 9.55
CA THR A 110 -6.74 18.77 9.00
C THR A 110 -6.90 19.74 10.16
N PHE A 111 -6.07 20.78 10.23
CA PHE A 111 -6.25 21.91 11.14
C PHE A 111 -7.30 22.88 10.60
#